data_AF-I4FWV6-F1
#
_entry.id   AF-I4FWV6-F1
#
_cell.length_a   1.000
_cell.length_b   1.000
_cell.length_c   1.000
_cell.angle_alpha   90.00
_cell.angle_beta   90.00
_cell.angle_gamma   90.00
#
_symmetry.space_group_name_H-M   'P 1'
#
loop_
_entity.id
_entity.type
_entity.pdbx_description
1 polymer ?
#
loop_
_entity_poly.entity_id
_entity_poly.type
_entity_poly.pdbx_seq_one_letter_code
_entity_poly.pdbx_strand_id
1 'polypeptide(L)'
;MNIKNWIFAILLVFVPISIAWNFLRWDVTIVFLSACLAIVPLAAYMGKATEEIAVVVGPNLGGLLNATFGNATELILAYAALEEGLIEVVKATITGSIIGNLLLVTGLSMFFGGLRYLKVARGLPLNRVAVNGR
;
A
#
# COMPACT_ATOMS: atom_id res chain seq x y z
N MET A 1 8.75 -7.31 -19.96
CA MET A 1 8.14 -6.36 -19.02
C MET A 1 7.48 -7.15 -17.89
N ASN A 2 7.80 -6.84 -16.63
CA ASN A 2 7.37 -7.62 -15.46
C ASN A 2 5.84 -7.45 -15.23
N ILE A 3 5.14 -8.47 -14.73
CA ILE A 3 3.67 -8.45 -14.58
C ILE A 3 3.17 -7.31 -13.68
N LYS A 4 3.97 -6.96 -12.67
CA LYS A 4 3.73 -5.80 -11.81
C LYS A 4 3.66 -4.49 -12.59
N ASN A 5 4.56 -4.31 -13.56
CA ASN A 5 4.62 -3.08 -14.36
C ASN A 5 3.40 -2.97 -15.28
N TRP A 6 2.91 -4.10 -15.80
CA TRP A 6 1.67 -4.14 -16.57
C TRP A 6 0.44 -3.75 -15.74
N ILE A 7 0.30 -4.31 -14.53
CA ILE A 7 -0.79 -3.95 -13.63
C ILE A 7 -0.75 -2.44 -13.31
N PHE A 8 0.43 -1.91 -12.98
CA PHE A 8 0.59 -0.51 -12.63
C PHE A 8 0.31 0.40 -13.82
N ALA A 9 0.75 0.02 -15.02
CA ALA A 9 0.45 0.77 -16.24
C ALA A 9 -1.06 0.84 -16.50
N ILE A 10 -1.79 -0.27 -16.35
CA ILE A 10 -3.25 -0.29 -16.48
C ILE A 10 -3.92 0.62 -15.43
N LEU A 11 -3.47 0.56 -14.17
CA LEU A 11 -4.02 1.39 -13.11
C LEU A 11 -3.74 2.89 -13.32
N LEU A 12 -2.57 3.25 -13.86
CA LEU A 12 -2.22 4.64 -14.15
C LEU A 12 -3.12 5.26 -15.23
N VAL A 13 -3.69 4.46 -16.14
CA VAL A 13 -4.67 4.96 -17.13
C VAL A 13 -5.92 5.52 -16.44
N PHE A 14 -6.24 5.09 -15.23
CA PHE A 14 -7.35 5.66 -14.46
C PHE A 14 -7.08 7.10 -13.97
N VAL A 15 -5.84 7.58 -13.97
CA VAL A 15 -5.51 8.98 -13.63
C VAL A 15 -6.17 9.95 -14.63
N PRO A 16 -5.84 9.93 -15.94
CA PRO A 16 -6.50 10.81 -16.89
C PRO A 16 -7.98 10.50 -17.06
N ILE A 17 -8.41 9.24 -16.91
CA ILE A 17 -9.84 8.86 -17.00
C ILE A 17 -10.65 9.50 -15.87
N SER A 18 -10.20 9.39 -14.61
CA SER A 18 -10.94 9.96 -13.47
C SER A 18 -11.08 11.48 -13.59
N ILE A 19 -10.01 12.16 -14.04
CA ILE A 19 -10.02 13.60 -14.31
C ILE A 19 -11.02 13.92 -15.43
N ALA A 20 -10.94 13.22 -16.57
CA ALA A 20 -11.83 13.44 -17.71
C ALA A 20 -13.31 13.22 -17.35
N TRP A 21 -13.63 12.12 -16.65
CA TRP A 21 -15.00 11.83 -16.23
C TRP A 21 -15.54 12.84 -15.23
N ASN A 22 -14.70 13.35 -14.32
CA ASN A 22 -15.09 14.44 -13.44
C ASN A 22 -15.44 15.72 -14.24
N PHE A 23 -14.61 16.09 -15.22
CA PHE A 23 -14.88 17.25 -16.09
C PHE A 23 -16.15 17.08 -16.93
N LEU A 24 -16.40 15.88 -17.42
CA LEU A 24 -17.59 15.53 -18.19
C LEU A 24 -18.84 15.33 -17.32
N ARG A 25 -18.74 15.50 -15.99
CA ARG A 25 -19.82 15.34 -15.01
C ARG A 25 -20.51 13.97 -15.13
N TRP A 26 -19.71 12.92 -15.28
CA TRP A 26 -20.19 11.55 -15.22
C TRP A 26 -20.69 11.18 -13.82
N ASP A 27 -21.32 10.01 -13.73
CA ASP A 27 -21.82 9.48 -12.47
C ASP A 27 -20.74 9.50 -11.37
N VAL A 28 -21.13 10.01 -10.20
CA VAL A 28 -20.22 10.24 -9.07
C VAL A 28 -19.58 8.93 -8.60
N THR A 29 -20.31 7.81 -8.66
CA THR A 29 -19.79 6.49 -8.27
C THR A 29 -18.68 6.04 -9.23
N ILE A 30 -18.86 6.25 -10.53
CA ILE A 30 -17.85 5.90 -11.54
C ILE A 30 -16.60 6.75 -11.36
N VAL A 31 -16.76 8.06 -11.16
CA VAL A 31 -15.63 8.97 -10.90
C VAL A 31 -14.88 8.55 -9.64
N PHE A 32 -15.60 8.28 -8.55
CA PHE A 32 -15.02 7.82 -7.28
C PHE A 32 -14.21 6.53 -7.45
N LEU A 33 -14.79 5.48 -8.04
CA LEU A 33 -14.11 4.21 -8.24
C LEU A 33 -12.87 4.34 -9.13
N SER A 34 -12.96 5.14 -10.19
CA SER A 34 -11.82 5.40 -11.07
C SER A 34 -10.69 6.14 -10.35
N ALA A 35 -11.01 7.12 -9.50
CA ALA A 35 -10.03 7.82 -8.67
C ALA A 35 -9.38 6.87 -7.64
N CYS A 36 -10.15 5.99 -7.00
CA CYS A 36 -9.59 4.98 -6.09
C CYS A 36 -8.57 4.07 -6.79
N LEU A 37 -8.86 3.61 -8.01
CA LEU A 37 -7.94 2.79 -8.79
C LEU A 37 -6.68 3.55 -9.21
N ALA A 38 -6.84 4.83 -9.57
CA ALA A 38 -5.72 5.71 -9.93
C ALA A 38 -4.74 5.94 -8.77
N ILE A 39 -5.25 6.03 -7.53
CA ILE A 39 -4.44 6.28 -6.33
C ILE A 39 -3.50 5.11 -6.01
N VAL A 40 -3.89 3.86 -6.29
CA VAL A 40 -3.11 2.65 -5.93
C VAL A 40 -1.65 2.70 -6.46
N PRO A 41 -1.38 2.86 -7.77
CA PRO A 41 -0.02 2.94 -8.26
C PRO A 41 0.70 4.22 -7.83
N LEU A 42 -0.02 5.34 -7.69
CA LEU A 42 0.55 6.62 -7.25
C LEU A 42 1.10 6.53 -5.82
N ALA A 43 0.34 5.94 -4.90
CA ALA A 43 0.76 5.68 -3.53
C ALA A 43 2.01 4.79 -3.49
N ALA A 44 2.04 3.74 -4.31
CA ALA A 44 3.20 2.85 -4.40
C ALA A 44 4.45 3.56 -4.95
N TYR A 45 4.31 4.48 -5.91
CA TYR A 45 5.44 5.28 -6.40
C TYR A 45 5.91 6.31 -5.38
N MET A 46 4.99 6.96 -4.67
CA MET A 46 5.34 7.92 -3.63
C MET A 46 6.10 7.26 -2.48
N GLY A 47 5.67 6.08 -2.02
CA GLY A 47 6.37 5.31 -1.00
C GLY A 47 7.79 4.94 -1.43
N LYS A 48 7.95 4.44 -2.67
CA LYS A 48 9.29 4.14 -3.22
C LYS A 48 10.17 5.39 -3.33
N ALA A 49 9.63 6.49 -3.85
CA ALA A 49 10.39 7.72 -3.95
C ALA A 49 10.85 8.21 -2.56
N THR A 50 9.99 8.07 -1.55
CA THR A 50 10.31 8.40 -0.16
C THR A 50 11.42 7.52 0.38
N GLU A 51 11.38 6.21 0.13
CA GLU A 51 12.42 5.26 0.54
C GLU A 51 13.78 5.60 -0.10
N GLU A 52 13.80 5.88 -1.40
CA GLU A 52 15.02 6.27 -2.12
C GLU A 52 15.61 7.59 -1.59
N ILE A 53 14.77 8.58 -1.29
CA ILE A 53 15.23 9.86 -0.71
C ILE A 53 15.73 9.64 0.72
N ALA A 54 15.04 8.81 1.53
CA ALA A 54 15.40 8.52 2.91
C ALA A 54 16.80 7.92 3.04
N VAL A 55 17.22 7.09 2.06
CA VAL A 55 18.57 6.53 2.00
C VAL A 55 19.64 7.61 1.83
N VAL A 56 19.36 8.67 1.09
CA VAL A 56 20.32 9.75 0.79
C VAL A 56 20.47 10.75 1.94
N VAL A 57 19.37 11.08 2.63
CA VAL A 57 19.37 12.12 3.69
C VAL A 57 19.83 11.62 5.06
N GLY A 58 20.07 10.32 5.20
CA GLY A 58 20.55 9.68 6.42
C GLY A 58 19.42 9.31 7.40
N PRO A 59 19.72 8.49 8.44
CA PRO A 59 18.70 7.77 9.20
C PRO A 59 17.66 8.64 9.92
N ASN A 60 18.08 9.76 10.51
CA ASN A 60 17.19 10.62 11.28
C ASN A 60 16.16 11.34 10.38
N LEU A 61 16.65 12.01 9.32
CA LEU A 61 15.78 12.70 8.36
C LEU A 61 15.01 11.70 7.50
N GLY A 62 15.62 10.58 7.14
CA GLY A 62 14.98 9.51 6.39
C GLY A 62 13.83 8.87 7.16
N GLY A 63 13.99 8.66 8.47
CA GLY A 63 12.91 8.22 9.35
C GLY A 63 11.74 9.20 9.38
N LEU A 64 12.02 10.51 9.47
CA LEU A 64 10.99 11.56 9.42
C LEU A 64 10.26 11.59 8.07
N LEU A 65 11.00 11.50 6.96
CA LEU A 65 10.42 11.44 5.62
C LEU A 65 9.55 10.21 5.43
N ASN A 66 9.98 9.04 5.89
CA ASN A 66 9.19 7.82 5.78
C ASN A 66 7.91 7.88 6.65
N ALA A 67 8.00 8.44 7.87
CA ALA A 67 6.82 8.61 8.73
C ALA A 67 5.77 9.54 8.09
N THR A 68 6.21 10.59 7.39
CA THR A 68 5.34 11.59 6.77
C THR A 68 4.87 11.17 5.37
N PHE A 69 5.80 11.01 4.43
CA PHE A 69 5.50 10.69 3.04
C PHE A 69 5.18 9.22 2.79
N GLY A 70 5.64 8.29 3.64
CA GLY A 70 5.23 6.89 3.58
C GLY A 70 3.72 6.71 3.82
N ASN A 71 3.09 7.64 4.55
CA ASN A 71 1.65 7.68 4.79
C ASN A 71 0.97 8.89 4.13
N ALA A 72 1.65 9.63 3.25
CA ALA A 72 1.12 10.90 2.75
C ALA A 72 -0.18 10.74 1.95
N THR A 73 -0.43 9.60 1.31
CA THR A 73 -1.70 9.35 0.60
C THR A 73 -2.88 9.43 1.56
N GLU A 74 -2.73 8.85 2.75
CA GLU A 74 -3.77 8.84 3.78
C GLU A 74 -3.94 10.23 4.37
N LEU A 75 -2.84 10.94 4.62
CA LEU A 75 -2.86 12.32 5.13
C LEU A 75 -3.50 13.29 4.13
N ILE A 76 -3.21 13.16 2.83
CA ILE A 76 -3.80 14.01 1.77
C ILE A 76 -5.30 13.74 1.66
N LEU A 77 -5.73 12.47 1.67
CA LEU A 77 -7.16 12.12 1.62
C LEU A 77 -7.91 12.59 2.86
N ALA A 78 -7.32 12.41 4.05
CA ALA A 78 -7.89 12.91 5.29
C ALA A 78 -7.99 14.43 5.30
N TYR A 79 -6.97 15.13 4.80
CA TYR A 79 -6.99 16.59 4.68
C TYR A 79 -8.08 17.06 3.71
N ALA A 80 -8.16 16.48 2.51
CA ALA A 80 -9.18 16.82 1.52
C ALA A 80 -10.60 16.56 2.04
N ALA A 81 -10.82 15.45 2.75
CA ALA A 81 -12.11 15.14 3.36
C ALA A 81 -12.44 16.11 4.51
N LEU A 82 -11.44 16.58 5.25
CA LEU A 82 -11.61 17.53 6.35
C LEU A 82 -12.03 18.91 5.83
N GLU A 83 -11.47 19.38 4.72
CA GLU A 83 -11.87 20.62 4.05
C GLU A 83 -13.36 20.61 3.66
N GLU A 84 -13.88 19.44 3.28
CA GLU A 84 -15.31 19.22 2.97
C GLU A 84 -16.18 18.93 4.21
N GLY A 85 -15.62 19.02 5.43
CA GLY A 85 -16.33 18.78 6.68
C GLY A 85 -16.69 17.30 6.93
N LEU A 86 -16.10 16.36 6.20
CA LEU A 86 -16.39 14.92 6.28
C LEU A 86 -15.65 14.25 7.45
N ILE A 87 -15.92 14.69 8.68
CA ILE A 87 -15.21 14.23 9.89
C ILE A 87 -15.33 12.72 10.11
N GLU A 88 -16.49 12.13 9.80
CA GLU A 88 -16.69 10.68 9.94
C GLU A 88 -15.82 9.89 8.95
N VAL A 89 -15.65 10.40 7.72
CA VAL A 89 -14.78 9.79 6.71
C VAL A 89 -13.31 9.86 7.13
N VAL A 90 -12.88 10.98 7.71
CA VAL A 90 -11.52 11.14 8.27
C VAL A 90 -11.28 10.12 9.38
N LYS A 91 -12.20 10.01 10.34
CA LYS A 91 -12.10 9.03 11.44
C LYS A 91 -12.05 7.60 10.89
N ALA A 92 -12.95 7.26 9.97
CA ALA A 92 -12.99 5.95 9.34
C ALA A 92 -11.68 5.63 8.59
N THR A 93 -11.09 6.60 7.90
CA THR A 93 -9.82 6.45 7.17
C THR A 93 -8.66 6.17 8.13
N ILE A 94 -8.55 6.92 9.22
CA ILE A 94 -7.49 6.73 10.24
C ILE A 94 -7.66 5.37 10.92
N THR A 95 -8.87 5.03 11.37
CA THR A 95 -9.15 3.72 11.98
C THR A 95 -8.87 2.59 11.00
N GLY A 96 -9.26 2.75 9.73
CA GLY A 96 -9.01 1.80 8.65
C GLY A 96 -7.51 1.57 8.40
N SER A 97 -6.69 2.62 8.40
CA SER A 97 -5.22 2.51 8.25
C SER A 97 -4.59 1.73 9.41
N ILE A 98 -4.99 2.03 10.65
CA ILE A 98 -4.51 1.30 11.83
C ILE A 98 -4.85 -0.19 11.73
N ILE A 99 -6.11 -0.52 11.46
CA ILE A 99 -6.57 -1.91 11.33
C ILE A 99 -5.89 -2.60 10.13
N GLY A 100 -5.76 -1.89 9.01
CA GLY A 100 -5.15 -2.38 7.77
C GLY A 100 -3.69 -2.77 7.99
N ASN A 101 -2.90 -1.92 8.62
CA ASN A 101 -1.48 -2.20 8.86
C ASN A 101 -1.28 -3.30 9.92
N LEU A 102 -2.03 -3.25 11.02
CA LEU A 102 -1.85 -4.19 12.13
C LEU A 102 -2.42 -5.58 11.85
N LEU A 103 -3.56 -5.68 11.17
CA LEU A 103 -4.23 -6.97 10.95
C LEU A 103 -4.07 -7.46 9.52
N LEU A 104 -4.40 -6.64 8.52
CA LEU A 104 -4.42 -7.10 7.12
C LEU A 104 -3.02 -7.30 6.55
N VAL A 105 -2.20 -6.25 6.53
CA VAL A 105 -0.84 -6.29 5.95
C VAL A 105 0.04 -7.26 6.73
N THR A 106 0.06 -7.13 8.05
CA THR A 106 0.82 -8.02 8.93
C THR A 106 0.33 -9.46 8.82
N GLY A 107 -0.99 -9.70 8.85
CA GLY A 107 -1.57 -11.03 8.74
C GLY A 107 -1.28 -11.71 7.40
N LEU A 108 -1.43 -11.00 6.27
CA LEU A 108 -1.07 -11.52 4.95
C LEU A 108 0.43 -11.80 4.83
N SER A 109 1.27 -10.93 5.39
CA SER A 109 2.73 -11.13 5.40
C SER A 109 3.12 -12.40 6.16
N MET A 110 2.53 -12.63 7.33
CA MET A 110 2.71 -13.86 8.11
C MET A 110 2.16 -15.09 7.37
N PHE A 111 0.97 -14.98 6.77
CA PHE A 111 0.32 -16.07 6.05
C PHE A 111 1.16 -16.51 4.84
N PHE A 112 1.50 -15.59 3.93
CA PHE A 112 2.30 -15.91 2.74
C PHE A 112 3.75 -16.27 3.10
N GLY A 113 4.33 -15.63 4.12
CA GLY A 113 5.63 -16.00 4.67
C GLY A 113 5.63 -17.45 5.19
N GLY A 114 4.62 -17.83 5.97
CA GLY A 114 4.45 -19.18 6.52
C GLY A 114 4.25 -20.25 5.45
N LEU A 115 3.52 -19.96 4.38
CA LEU A 115 3.37 -20.87 3.24
C LEU A 115 4.71 -21.22 2.57
N ARG A 116 5.69 -20.29 2.58
CA ARG A 116 7.04 -20.55 2.09
C ARG A 116 7.80 -21.50 3.01
N TYR A 117 7.70 -21.33 4.33
CA TYR A 117 8.35 -22.22 5.30
C TYR A 117 7.80 -23.66 5.27
N LEU A 118 6.49 -23.84 5.05
CA LEU A 118 5.89 -25.16 4.86
C LEU A 118 6.46 -25.90 3.64
N LYS A 119 6.74 -25.18 2.55
CA LYS A 119 7.38 -25.76 1.35
C LYS A 119 8.84 -26.15 1.62
N VAL A 120 9.59 -25.33 2.37
CA VAL A 120 10.98 -25.64 2.75
C VAL A 120 11.03 -26.86 3.69
N ALA A 121 10.15 -26.92 4.70
CA ALA A 121 10.10 -28.05 5.64
C ALA A 121 9.70 -29.38 4.98
N ARG A 122 8.82 -29.35 3.97
CA ARG A 122 8.37 -30.54 3.23
C ARG A 122 9.42 -31.09 2.24
N GLY A 123 10.43 -30.30 1.88
CA GLY A 123 11.56 -30.71 1.02
C GLY A 123 12.79 -31.20 1.78
N LEU A 124 12.77 -31.19 3.12
CA LEU A 124 13.87 -31.71 3.93
C LEU A 124 13.76 -33.24 4.05
N PRO A 125 14.84 -34.01 3.79
CA PRO A 125 14.86 -35.41 4.19
C PRO A 125 14.73 -35.46 5.72
N LEU A 126 13.68 -36.13 6.21
CA LEU A 126 13.35 -36.30 7.64
C LEU A 126 14.46 -36.97 8.47
N ASN A 127 15.59 -37.36 7.85
CA ASN A 127 16.66 -38.13 8.46
C ASN A 127 17.76 -37.29 9.16
N ARG A 128 17.67 -35.95 9.20
CA ARG A 128 18.68 -35.10 9.90
C ARG A 128 18.18 -34.39 11.16
N VAL A 129 16.89 -34.41 11.46
CA VAL A 129 16.33 -33.71 12.63
C VAL A 129 16.23 -34.62 13.87
N ALA A 130 16.34 -35.95 13.69
CA ALA A 130 16.28 -36.91 14.81
C ALA A 130 17.64 -37.30 15.41
N VAL A 131 18.78 -36.81 14.89
CA VAL A 131 20.12 -37.33 15.27
C VAL A 131 20.91 -36.41 16.22
N ASN A 132 20.52 -35.14 16.39
CA ASN A 132 21.22 -34.21 17.29
C ASN A 132 20.36 -33.71 18.46
N GLY A 133 19.64 -34.66 19.08
CA GLY A 133 19.07 -34.51 20.42
C GLY A 133 20.07 -34.91 21.52
N ARG A 134 21.28 -34.34 21.49
CA ARG A 134 22.22 -34.31 22.62
C ARG A 134 22.59 -32.86 22.90
#